data_AF-A0A2R7S8Y3-F1
#
_entry.id   AF-A0A2R7S8Y3-F1
#
_cell.length_a   1.000
_cell.length_b   1.000
_cell.length_c   1.000
_cell.angle_alpha   90.00
_cell.angle_beta   90.00
_cell.angle_gamma   90.00
#
_symmetry.space_group_name_H-M   'P 1'
#
loop_
_entity.id
_entity.type
_entity.pdbx_description
1 polymer ?
#
loop_
_entity_poly.entity_id
_entity_poly.type
_entity_poly.pdbx_seq_one_letter_code
_entity_poly.pdbx_strand_id
1 'polypeptide(L)'
;IDALLPLGRGQRMGIFAGSGVGKSSLLGMLARNLTADVAVIAMIGERGREVQDFIQKRLTAEARQRTVIVVATAEQPAVVRARAAHTATSIAEYFREQGQHVLLLMDSITRFAMARREIDLAAGQPPTARGYTPSVLTAIPSLCERCGRIEGSGSITALYTVLVEGDDFNEPVSDALRATLDGHLMLSRDLANEGHFPAIDVLHSVSRLDADLLTPAARDNAQRLRSLLAVHRRQHEMVDMGLYKTGSNAQLDLALTNWERITAFLRQGHTEHSSASQTQTALEHALAAGSPA
;
A
#
# COMPACT_ATOMS: atom_id res chain seq x y z
N ILE A 1 3.46 -7.29 -5.38
CA ILE A 1 2.12 -7.23 -4.73
C ILE A 1 1.35 -8.50 -5.10
N ASP A 2 1.06 -8.72 -6.38
CA ASP A 2 0.21 -9.81 -6.88
C ASP A 2 0.53 -11.22 -6.35
N ALA A 3 1.81 -11.57 -6.18
CA ALA A 3 2.21 -12.89 -5.68
C ALA A 3 2.16 -13.07 -4.16
N LEU A 4 2.41 -12.00 -3.39
CA LEU A 4 2.67 -12.11 -1.94
C LEU A 4 1.62 -11.38 -1.07
N LEU A 5 0.93 -10.42 -1.68
CA LEU A 5 0.01 -9.46 -1.08
C LEU A 5 -1.10 -9.15 -2.11
N PRO A 6 -1.80 -10.16 -2.66
CA PRO A 6 -2.72 -9.96 -3.77
C PRO A 6 -3.84 -8.98 -3.41
N LEU A 7 -4.25 -8.16 -4.38
CA LEU A 7 -5.34 -7.21 -4.22
C LEU A 7 -6.61 -7.72 -4.91
N GLY A 8 -7.71 -7.77 -4.17
CA GLY A 8 -9.03 -8.17 -4.66
C GLY A 8 -9.87 -6.98 -5.15
N ARG A 9 -10.80 -7.22 -6.07
CA ARG A 9 -11.80 -6.21 -6.46
C ARG A 9 -12.73 -5.92 -5.29
N GLY A 10 -12.84 -4.65 -4.91
CA GLY A 10 -13.59 -4.21 -3.73
C GLY A 10 -12.78 -4.23 -2.43
N GLN A 11 -11.51 -4.64 -2.45
CA GLN A 11 -10.68 -4.66 -1.25
C GLN A 11 -10.28 -3.23 -0.82
N ARG A 12 -10.17 -3.02 0.48
CA ARG A 12 -9.66 -1.78 1.08
C ARG A 12 -8.30 -2.04 1.70
N MET A 13 -7.28 -1.33 1.25
CA MET A 13 -5.89 -1.59 1.61
C MET A 13 -5.19 -0.32 2.12
N GLY A 14 -4.44 -0.47 3.21
CA GLY A 14 -3.60 0.61 3.72
C GLY A 14 -2.22 0.62 3.07
N ILE A 15 -1.64 1.80 2.84
CA ILE A 15 -0.23 1.95 2.44
C ILE A 15 0.45 2.82 3.49
N PHE A 16 1.19 2.18 4.38
CA PHE A 16 1.86 2.83 5.50
C PHE A 16 3.26 3.20 5.06
N ALA A 17 3.57 4.49 5.08
CA ALA A 17 4.82 4.99 4.53
C ALA A 17 5.34 6.20 5.29
N GLY A 18 6.63 6.17 5.64
CA GLY A 18 7.35 7.35 6.07
C GLY A 18 7.68 8.29 4.90
N SER A 19 8.26 9.44 5.20
CA SER A 19 8.79 10.33 4.14
C SER A 19 10.00 9.69 3.44
N GLY A 20 10.07 9.84 2.12
CA GLY A 20 11.23 9.44 1.30
C GLY A 20 11.29 7.96 0.89
N VAL A 21 10.37 7.10 1.35
CA VAL A 21 10.42 5.65 1.10
C VAL A 21 9.80 5.20 -0.24
N GLY A 22 9.43 6.15 -1.11
CA GLY A 22 8.90 5.84 -2.44
C GLY A 22 7.38 5.73 -2.57
N LYS A 23 6.59 6.20 -1.58
CA LYS A 23 5.10 6.22 -1.61
C LYS A 23 4.53 6.71 -2.95
N SER A 24 4.91 7.92 -3.38
CA SER A 24 4.33 8.54 -4.58
C SER A 24 4.69 7.79 -5.86
N SER A 25 5.87 7.16 -5.91
CA SER A 25 6.28 6.30 -7.02
C SER A 25 5.41 5.05 -7.09
N LEU A 26 5.18 4.39 -5.94
CA LEU A 26 4.30 3.22 -5.84
C LEU A 26 2.86 3.56 -6.21
N LEU A 27 2.31 4.68 -5.72
CA LEU A 27 0.97 5.14 -6.11
C LEU A 27 0.86 5.35 -7.63
N GLY A 28 1.89 5.92 -8.26
CA GLY A 28 1.94 6.04 -9.71
C GLY A 28 1.95 4.68 -10.42
N MET A 29 2.73 3.71 -9.92
CA MET A 29 2.74 2.34 -10.46
C MET A 29 1.35 1.70 -10.37
N LEU A 30 0.69 1.83 -9.22
CA LEU A 30 -0.65 1.28 -8.99
C LEU A 30 -1.70 1.96 -9.87
N ALA A 31 -1.67 3.29 -9.97
CA ALA A 31 -2.60 4.04 -10.82
C ALA A 31 -2.49 3.67 -12.31
N ARG A 32 -1.27 3.36 -12.80
CA ARG A 32 -1.04 2.95 -14.18
C ARG A 32 -1.42 1.49 -14.44
N ASN A 33 -0.98 0.60 -13.55
CA ASN A 33 -0.96 -0.84 -13.82
C ASN A 33 -2.20 -1.58 -13.28
N LEU A 34 -2.92 -1.04 -12.29
CA LEU A 34 -4.15 -1.66 -11.83
C LEU A 34 -5.26 -1.51 -12.86
N THR A 35 -5.83 -2.65 -13.25
CA THR A 35 -6.97 -2.74 -14.15
C THR A 35 -8.24 -2.29 -13.42
N ALA A 36 -8.74 -1.13 -13.80
CA ALA A 36 -9.99 -0.54 -13.33
C ALA A 36 -10.60 0.28 -14.46
N ASP A 37 -11.92 0.31 -14.54
CA ASP A 37 -12.65 1.08 -15.55
C ASP A 37 -12.43 2.58 -15.33
N VAL A 38 -12.42 3.01 -14.06
CA VAL A 38 -12.16 4.39 -13.64
C VAL A 38 -11.22 4.40 -12.44
N ALA A 39 -10.31 5.39 -12.40
CA ALA A 39 -9.54 5.71 -11.22
C ALA A 39 -10.04 7.04 -10.61
N VAL A 40 -10.15 7.09 -9.28
CA VAL A 40 -10.43 8.30 -8.54
C VAL A 40 -9.27 8.52 -7.57
N ILE A 41 -8.60 9.66 -7.68
CA ILE A 41 -7.44 9.99 -6.86
C ILE A 41 -7.75 11.22 -6.02
N ALA A 42 -7.67 11.08 -4.71
CA ALA A 42 -7.82 12.16 -3.75
C ALA A 42 -6.45 12.57 -3.21
N MET A 43 -6.06 13.82 -3.40
CA MET A 43 -4.82 14.40 -2.87
C MET A 43 -5.18 15.45 -1.81
N ILE A 44 -5.04 15.09 -0.55
CA ILE A 44 -5.53 15.81 0.63
C ILE A 44 -4.36 16.34 1.43
N GLY A 45 -4.29 17.66 1.60
CA GLY A 45 -3.26 18.32 2.40
C GLY A 45 -1.85 18.23 1.82
N GLU A 46 -1.69 17.82 0.57
CA GLU A 46 -0.42 17.77 -0.14
C GLU A 46 0.00 19.17 -0.64
N ARG A 47 1.29 19.37 -0.87
CA ARG A 47 1.77 20.65 -1.44
C ARG A 47 1.43 20.72 -2.92
N GLY A 48 1.08 21.91 -3.41
CA GLY A 48 0.66 22.10 -4.81
C GLY A 48 1.71 21.61 -5.84
N ARG A 49 3.00 21.74 -5.54
CA ARG A 49 4.08 21.21 -6.41
C ARG A 49 4.13 19.68 -6.44
N GLU A 50 3.83 19.01 -5.33
CA GLU A 50 3.83 17.54 -5.22
C GLU A 50 2.62 16.98 -5.98
N VAL A 51 1.48 17.67 -5.90
CA VAL A 51 0.29 17.38 -6.72
C VAL A 51 0.60 17.50 -8.21
N GLN A 52 1.21 18.61 -8.65
CA GLN A 52 1.57 18.81 -10.05
C GLN A 52 2.57 17.75 -10.53
N ASP A 53 3.60 17.43 -9.74
CA ASP A 53 4.57 16.37 -10.07
C ASP A 53 3.90 15.01 -10.25
N PHE A 54 2.96 14.66 -9.36
CA PHE A 54 2.21 13.42 -9.45
C PHE A 54 1.38 13.34 -10.74
N ILE A 55 0.59 14.37 -11.03
CA ILE A 55 -0.27 14.41 -12.22
C ILE A 55 0.56 14.38 -13.51
N GLN A 56 1.63 15.17 -13.57
CA GLN A 56 2.39 15.36 -14.81
C GLN A 56 3.40 14.23 -15.08
N LYS A 57 4.05 13.71 -14.04
CA LYS A 57 5.18 12.77 -14.18
C LYS A 57 4.88 11.36 -13.71
N ARG A 58 3.89 11.16 -12.84
CA ARG A 58 3.55 9.83 -12.31
C ARG A 58 2.33 9.21 -13.01
N LEU A 59 1.45 10.01 -13.62
CA LEU A 59 0.36 9.49 -14.44
C LEU A 59 0.69 9.61 -15.93
N THR A 60 0.55 8.52 -16.68
CA THR A 60 0.65 8.56 -18.15
C THR A 60 -0.56 9.27 -18.75
N ALA A 61 -0.49 9.66 -20.02
CA ALA A 61 -1.61 10.31 -20.70
C ALA A 61 -2.86 9.40 -20.73
N GLU A 62 -2.66 8.11 -20.96
CA GLU A 62 -3.71 7.09 -20.99
C GLU A 62 -4.34 6.91 -19.60
N ALA A 63 -3.52 6.84 -18.54
CA ALA A 63 -4.03 6.75 -17.18
C ALA A 63 -4.87 7.99 -16.83
N ARG A 64 -4.44 9.20 -17.24
CA ARG A 64 -5.18 10.44 -16.98
C ARG A 64 -6.55 10.47 -17.64
N GLN A 65 -6.73 9.89 -18.82
CA GLN A 65 -8.03 9.89 -19.53
C GLN A 65 -9.15 9.17 -18.77
N ARG A 66 -8.79 8.18 -17.93
CA ARG A 66 -9.73 7.43 -17.09
C ARG A 66 -9.69 7.82 -15.62
N THR A 67 -9.05 8.95 -15.28
CA THR A 67 -8.81 9.34 -13.88
C THR A 67 -9.52 10.64 -13.53
N VAL A 68 -10.32 10.61 -12.46
CA VAL A 68 -10.81 11.82 -11.78
C VAL A 68 -9.88 12.15 -10.62
N ILE A 69 -9.39 13.39 -10.55
CA ILE A 69 -8.47 13.82 -9.49
C ILE A 69 -9.14 14.92 -8.66
N VAL A 70 -9.33 14.65 -7.37
CA VAL A 70 -9.85 15.60 -6.39
C VAL A 70 -8.70 16.08 -5.52
N VAL A 71 -8.43 17.39 -5.55
CA VAL A 71 -7.30 17.99 -4.84
C VAL A 71 -7.80 18.99 -3.81
N ALA A 72 -7.30 18.87 -2.59
CA ALA A 72 -7.33 19.95 -1.61
C ALA A 72 -5.94 20.12 -1.00
N THR A 73 -5.27 21.23 -1.32
CA THR A 73 -3.86 21.45 -0.92
C THR A 73 -3.72 21.80 0.56
N ALA A 74 -2.48 21.75 1.07
CA ALA A 74 -2.17 22.05 2.47
C ALA A 74 -2.67 23.43 2.95
N GLU A 75 -2.63 24.44 2.08
CA GLU A 75 -3.02 25.83 2.37
C GLU A 75 -4.54 26.05 2.45
N GLN A 76 -5.33 25.06 2.01
CA GLN A 76 -6.78 25.19 2.04
C GLN A 76 -7.35 24.93 3.44
N PRO A 77 -8.51 25.55 3.78
CA PRO A 77 -9.16 25.34 5.06
C PRO A 77 -9.43 23.86 5.35
N ALA A 78 -9.34 23.46 6.61
CA ALA A 78 -9.56 22.07 7.02
C ALA A 78 -10.90 21.48 6.54
N VAL A 79 -11.97 22.27 6.51
CA VAL A 79 -13.27 21.86 5.99
C VAL A 79 -13.20 21.45 4.52
N VAL A 80 -12.43 22.17 3.70
CA VAL A 80 -12.23 21.85 2.27
C VAL A 80 -11.44 20.55 2.13
N ARG A 81 -10.35 20.39 2.90
CA ARG A 81 -9.54 19.16 2.91
C ARG A 81 -10.36 17.94 3.32
N ALA A 82 -11.17 18.05 4.38
CA ALA A 82 -12.06 16.98 4.81
C ALA A 82 -13.13 16.65 3.76
N ARG A 83 -13.75 17.67 3.15
CA ARG A 83 -14.74 17.48 2.09
C ARG A 83 -14.17 16.82 0.85
N ALA A 84 -12.93 17.14 0.45
CA ALA A 84 -12.31 16.53 -0.73
C ALA A 84 -12.22 15.00 -0.63
N ALA A 85 -11.95 14.44 0.56
CA ALA A 85 -11.98 12.99 0.79
C ALA A 85 -13.39 12.39 0.58
N HIS A 86 -14.42 13.06 1.11
CA HIS A 86 -15.81 12.64 0.90
C HIS A 86 -16.25 12.77 -0.56
N THR A 87 -15.86 13.86 -1.23
CA THR A 87 -16.15 14.11 -2.65
C THR A 87 -15.54 13.02 -3.54
N ALA A 88 -14.27 12.67 -3.34
CA ALA A 88 -13.63 11.60 -4.08
C ALA A 88 -14.34 10.25 -3.86
N THR A 89 -14.72 9.96 -2.62
CA THR A 89 -15.45 8.73 -2.29
C THR A 89 -16.83 8.71 -2.97
N SER A 90 -17.57 9.82 -2.96
CA SER A 90 -18.86 9.93 -3.65
C SER A 90 -18.75 9.79 -5.17
N ILE A 91 -17.69 10.30 -5.79
CA ILE A 91 -17.43 10.10 -7.22
C ILE A 91 -17.18 8.61 -7.50
N ALA A 92 -16.43 7.92 -6.64
CA ALA A 92 -16.20 6.49 -6.78
C ALA A 92 -17.49 5.67 -6.60
N GLU A 93 -18.36 6.05 -5.66
CA GLU A 93 -19.69 5.45 -5.47
C GLU A 93 -20.57 5.60 -6.71
N TYR A 94 -20.59 6.79 -7.30
CA TYR A 94 -21.33 7.04 -8.54
C TYR A 94 -20.93 6.04 -9.64
N PHE A 95 -19.63 5.91 -9.93
CA PHE A 95 -19.17 4.98 -10.96
C PHE A 95 -19.41 3.52 -10.59
N ARG A 96 -19.27 3.14 -9.31
CA ARG A 96 -19.66 1.81 -8.83
C ARG A 96 -21.12 1.51 -9.14
N GLU A 97 -22.02 2.45 -8.86
CA GLU A 97 -23.46 2.32 -9.11
C GLU A 97 -23.79 2.21 -10.60
N GLN A 98 -22.94 2.76 -11.48
CA GLN A 98 -23.00 2.53 -12.94
C GLN A 98 -22.44 1.15 -13.37
N GLY A 99 -22.13 0.26 -12.42
CA GLY A 99 -21.60 -1.08 -12.69
C GLY A 99 -20.09 -1.13 -12.88
N GLN A 100 -19.36 -0.03 -12.68
CA GLN A 100 -17.93 0.04 -12.96
C GLN A 100 -17.05 -0.46 -11.80
N HIS A 101 -15.88 -0.99 -12.14
CA HIS A 101 -14.81 -1.30 -11.21
C HIS A 101 -13.89 -0.09 -11.05
N VAL A 102 -13.96 0.54 -9.89
CA VAL A 102 -13.27 1.77 -9.56
C VAL A 102 -12.05 1.50 -8.68
N LEU A 103 -10.93 2.12 -9.02
CA LEU A 103 -9.77 2.26 -8.13
C LEU A 103 -9.87 3.60 -7.40
N LEU A 104 -9.99 3.61 -6.08
CA LEU A 104 -9.89 4.82 -5.26
C LEU A 104 -8.50 4.90 -4.62
N LEU A 105 -7.72 5.92 -4.92
CA LEU A 105 -6.46 6.24 -4.23
C LEU A 105 -6.68 7.45 -3.32
N MET A 106 -6.52 7.28 -2.02
CA MET A 106 -6.71 8.35 -1.02
C MET A 106 -5.37 8.69 -0.38
N ASP A 107 -4.78 9.83 -0.78
CA ASP A 107 -3.50 10.32 -0.29
C ASP A 107 -3.64 11.66 0.44
N SER A 108 -3.72 11.71 1.78
CA SER A 108 -3.67 10.60 2.73
C SER A 108 -4.80 10.64 3.75
N ILE A 109 -5.10 9.48 4.35
CA ILE A 109 -6.03 9.42 5.49
C ILE A 109 -5.46 10.18 6.69
N THR A 110 -4.14 10.20 6.88
CA THR A 110 -3.52 11.02 7.94
C THR A 110 -3.89 12.49 7.77
N ARG A 111 -3.81 13.04 6.55
CA ARG A 111 -4.18 14.44 6.28
C ARG A 111 -5.68 14.69 6.41
N PHE A 112 -6.53 13.72 6.06
CA PHE A 112 -7.96 13.76 6.36
C PHE A 112 -8.24 13.79 7.87
N ALA A 113 -7.59 12.93 8.65
CA ALA A 113 -7.72 12.85 10.09
C ALA A 113 -7.25 14.14 10.78
N MET A 114 -6.12 14.71 10.33
CA MET A 114 -5.63 16.00 10.81
C MET A 114 -6.61 17.14 10.51
N ALA A 115 -7.18 17.17 9.30
CA ALA A 115 -8.19 18.16 8.94
C ALA A 115 -9.45 18.00 9.80
N ARG A 116 -9.90 16.77 10.05
CA ARG A 116 -11.05 16.52 10.91
C ARG A 116 -10.78 16.93 12.37
N ARG A 117 -9.59 16.63 12.89
CA ARG A 117 -9.13 17.09 14.21
C ARG A 117 -9.20 18.62 14.34
N GLU A 118 -8.72 19.36 13.34
CA GLU A 118 -8.76 20.83 13.34
C GLU A 118 -10.19 21.38 13.40
N ILE A 119 -11.12 20.78 12.65
CA ILE A 119 -12.54 21.13 12.67
C ILE A 119 -13.16 20.84 14.03
N ASP A 120 -12.90 19.65 14.58
CA ASP A 120 -13.48 19.21 15.85
C ASP A 120 -12.97 20.06 17.03
N LEU A 121 -11.69 20.42 17.03
CA LEU A 121 -11.11 21.33 18.03
C LEU A 121 -11.73 22.72 17.94
N ALA A 122 -11.93 23.26 16.74
CA ALA A 122 -12.60 24.53 16.53
C ALA A 122 -14.07 24.50 16.98
N ALA A 123 -14.71 23.34 16.94
CA ALA A 123 -16.05 23.10 17.48
C ALA A 123 -16.08 22.85 19.00
N GLY A 124 -14.93 22.89 19.68
CA GLY A 124 -14.82 22.74 21.14
C GLY A 124 -14.73 21.29 21.63
N GLN A 125 -14.54 20.31 20.75
CA GLN A 125 -14.34 18.92 21.17
C GLN A 125 -12.91 18.72 21.70
N PRO A 126 -12.71 18.18 22.91
CA PRO A 126 -11.38 18.00 23.48
C PRO A 126 -10.62 16.83 22.80
N PRO A 127 -9.28 16.92 22.70
CA PRO A 127 -8.45 15.81 22.25
C PRO A 127 -8.33 14.72 23.33
N THR A 128 -8.22 13.46 22.92
CA THR A 128 -8.13 12.30 23.83
C THR A 128 -6.91 11.44 23.51
N ALA A 129 -6.89 10.75 22.37
CA ALA A 129 -5.82 9.83 21.98
C ALA A 129 -4.71 10.56 21.20
N ARG A 130 -3.56 10.80 21.85
CA ARG A 130 -2.39 11.48 21.26
C ARG A 130 -2.74 12.76 20.47
N GLY A 131 -3.66 13.55 21.00
CA GLY A 131 -4.08 14.81 20.37
C GLY A 131 -5.24 14.69 19.36
N TYR A 132 -5.71 13.50 19.00
CA TYR A 132 -6.91 13.33 18.17
C TYR A 132 -8.20 13.37 18.99
N THR A 133 -9.26 13.92 18.41
CA THR A 133 -10.61 13.94 18.98
C THR A 133 -11.29 12.58 18.77
N PRO A 134 -12.23 12.17 19.63
CA PRO A 134 -12.97 10.92 19.46
C PRO A 134 -13.67 10.80 18.09
N SER A 135 -14.15 11.92 17.54
CA SER A 135 -14.84 11.97 16.24
C SER A 135 -13.92 11.66 15.05
N VAL A 136 -12.61 11.89 15.15
CA VAL A 136 -11.66 11.50 14.09
C VAL A 136 -11.61 9.98 13.98
N LEU A 137 -11.57 9.29 15.12
CA LEU A 137 -11.44 7.83 15.16
C LEU A 137 -12.70 7.13 14.63
N THR A 138 -13.87 7.77 14.69
CA THR A 138 -15.11 7.26 14.07
C THR A 138 -15.26 7.70 12.61
N ALA A 139 -14.71 8.86 12.22
CA ALA A 139 -14.76 9.35 10.85
C ALA A 139 -13.94 8.51 9.86
N ILE A 140 -12.81 7.94 10.31
CA ILE A 140 -11.97 7.09 9.45
C ILE A 140 -12.69 5.81 9.02
N PRO A 141 -13.22 4.97 9.93
CA PRO A 141 -13.99 3.78 9.53
C PRO A 141 -15.20 4.14 8.67
N SER A 142 -15.95 5.17 9.06
CA SER A 142 -17.13 5.62 8.32
C SER A 142 -16.81 6.01 6.87
N LEU A 143 -15.64 6.60 6.60
CA LEU A 143 -15.19 6.90 5.26
C LEU A 143 -14.77 5.63 4.49
N CYS A 144 -14.01 4.75 5.14
CA CYS A 144 -13.47 3.53 4.51
C CYS A 144 -14.55 2.48 4.20
N GLU A 145 -15.57 2.34 5.05
CA GLU A 145 -16.66 1.36 4.89
C GLU A 145 -17.60 1.65 3.72
N ARG A 146 -17.53 2.86 3.14
CA ARG A 146 -18.25 3.21 1.91
C ARG A 146 -17.73 2.47 0.68
N CYS A 147 -16.48 2.01 0.73
CA CYS A 147 -15.84 1.25 -0.34
C CYS A 147 -16.14 -0.25 -0.21
N GLY A 148 -16.00 -0.99 -1.32
CA GLY A 148 -16.37 -2.39 -1.37
C GLY A 148 -17.00 -2.80 -2.70
N ARG A 149 -17.27 -4.10 -2.84
CA ARG A 149 -18.06 -4.67 -3.93
C ARG A 149 -19.54 -4.72 -3.53
N ILE A 150 -20.43 -4.39 -4.46
CA ILE A 150 -21.87 -4.60 -4.30
C ILE A 150 -22.30 -5.68 -5.30
N GLU A 151 -23.06 -6.67 -4.83
CA GLU A 151 -23.57 -7.73 -5.70
C GLU A 151 -24.54 -7.16 -6.76
N GLY A 152 -24.41 -7.59 -8.01
CA GLY A 152 -25.19 -7.04 -9.13
C GLY A 152 -24.80 -5.62 -9.56
N SER A 153 -23.72 -5.05 -9.02
CA SER A 153 -23.21 -3.72 -9.35
C SER A 153 -21.68 -3.73 -9.51
N GLY A 154 -21.05 -2.56 -9.49
CA GLY A 154 -19.61 -2.39 -9.60
C GLY A 154 -18.85 -2.68 -8.29
N SER A 155 -17.61 -2.23 -8.23
CA SER A 155 -16.80 -2.29 -7.00
C SER A 155 -15.90 -1.07 -6.82
N ILE A 156 -15.61 -0.69 -5.58
CA ILE A 156 -14.55 0.27 -5.27
C ILE A 156 -13.42 -0.47 -4.54
N THR A 157 -12.29 -0.67 -5.23
CA THR A 157 -11.03 -1.09 -4.59
C THR A 157 -10.32 0.15 -4.11
N ALA A 158 -10.10 0.29 -2.80
CA ALA A 158 -9.60 1.52 -2.21
C ALA A 158 -8.21 1.33 -1.59
N LEU A 159 -7.26 2.21 -1.94
CA LEU A 159 -5.93 2.27 -1.34
C LEU A 159 -5.81 3.57 -0.54
N TYR A 160 -5.62 3.44 0.76
CA TYR A 160 -5.53 4.54 1.72
C TYR A 160 -4.09 4.70 2.19
N THR A 161 -3.44 5.81 1.89
CA THR A 161 -2.10 6.04 2.42
C THR A 161 -2.16 6.58 3.85
N VAL A 162 -1.16 6.20 4.63
CA VAL A 162 -0.92 6.64 6.00
C VAL A 162 0.49 7.15 6.08
N LEU A 163 0.64 8.39 6.54
CA LEU A 163 1.93 8.99 6.83
C LEU A 163 2.30 8.61 8.26
N VAL A 164 3.33 7.79 8.40
CA VAL A 164 3.90 7.43 9.71
C VAL A 164 5.10 8.33 10.01
N GLU A 165 4.98 9.16 11.04
CA GLU A 165 6.08 10.01 11.50
C GLU A 165 7.07 9.18 12.32
N GLY A 166 8.37 9.32 12.03
CA GLY A 166 9.42 8.58 12.75
C GLY A 166 9.31 7.07 12.65
N ASP A 167 8.58 6.56 11.65
CA ASP A 167 8.24 5.14 11.50
C ASP A 167 7.49 4.57 12.73
N ASP A 168 6.77 5.42 13.49
CA ASP A 168 5.84 4.99 14.54
C ASP A 168 4.53 4.52 13.94
N PHE A 169 4.43 3.20 13.81
CA PHE A 169 3.26 2.52 13.29
C PHE A 169 2.14 2.39 14.33
N ASN A 170 2.33 2.73 15.60
CA ASN A 170 1.35 2.53 16.68
C ASN A 170 0.63 3.83 17.06
N GLU A 171 0.43 4.72 16.09
CA GLU A 171 -0.35 5.95 16.28
C GLU A 171 -1.85 5.73 15.98
N PRO A 172 -2.76 6.54 16.56
CA PRO A 172 -4.20 6.27 16.55
C PRO A 172 -4.84 6.10 15.16
N VAL A 173 -4.39 6.84 14.13
CA VAL A 173 -4.90 6.75 12.75
C VAL A 173 -4.50 5.41 12.13
N SER A 174 -3.25 5.01 12.34
CA SER A 174 -2.68 3.74 11.90
C SER A 174 -3.44 2.56 12.50
N ASP A 175 -3.71 2.59 13.81
CA ASP A 175 -4.45 1.55 14.50
C ASP A 175 -5.90 1.48 14.03
N ALA A 176 -6.58 2.63 13.89
CA ALA A 176 -7.95 2.69 13.37
C ALA A 176 -8.05 2.10 11.96
N LEU A 177 -7.09 2.40 11.08
CA LEU A 177 -7.08 1.83 9.74
C LEU A 177 -6.75 0.34 9.73
N ARG A 178 -5.78 -0.16 10.51
CA ARG A 178 -5.52 -1.62 10.55
C ARG A 178 -6.71 -2.42 11.05
N ALA A 179 -7.49 -1.85 11.97
CA ALA A 179 -8.71 -2.47 12.47
C ALA A 179 -9.81 -2.50 11.40
N THR A 180 -9.89 -1.45 10.57
CA THR A 180 -10.97 -1.27 9.58
C THR A 180 -10.69 -1.97 8.24
N LEU A 181 -9.45 -1.96 7.78
CA LEU A 181 -9.08 -2.35 6.43
C LEU A 181 -8.85 -3.87 6.28
N ASP A 182 -8.84 -4.33 5.03
CA ASP A 182 -8.70 -5.74 4.65
C ASP A 182 -7.21 -6.15 4.54
N GLY A 183 -6.30 -5.34 5.10
CA GLY A 183 -4.85 -5.52 5.10
C GLY A 183 -4.07 -4.23 4.86
N HIS A 184 -2.75 -4.34 4.69
CA HIS A 184 -1.87 -3.21 4.46
C HIS A 184 -0.53 -3.57 3.80
N LEU A 185 0.04 -2.59 3.11
CA LEU A 185 1.42 -2.56 2.61
C LEU A 185 2.25 -1.65 3.52
N MET A 186 3.37 -2.15 4.03
CA MET A 186 4.34 -1.40 4.83
C MET A 186 5.52 -1.01 3.94
N LEU A 187 5.80 0.28 3.83
CA LEU A 187 7.00 0.75 3.15
C LEU A 187 8.13 0.96 4.17
N SER A 188 9.23 0.24 3.98
CA SER A 188 10.39 0.26 4.88
C SER A 188 11.42 1.30 4.44
N ARG A 189 11.93 2.05 5.42
CA ARG A 189 13.04 2.98 5.23
C ARG A 189 14.35 2.24 4.97
N ASP A 190 14.58 1.11 5.63
CA ASP A 190 15.79 0.30 5.47
C ASP A 190 15.91 -0.19 4.02
N LEU A 191 14.83 -0.75 3.47
CA LEU A 191 14.76 -1.15 2.06
C LEU A 191 15.00 0.04 1.12
N ALA A 192 14.42 1.20 1.41
CA ALA A 192 14.63 2.39 0.58
C ALA A 192 16.09 2.87 0.59
N ASN A 193 16.75 2.82 1.75
CA ASN A 193 18.16 3.20 1.92
C ASN A 193 19.11 2.22 1.19
N GLU A 194 18.74 0.95 1.08
CA GLU A 194 19.43 -0.07 0.28
C GLU A 194 19.18 0.09 -1.24
N GLY A 195 18.34 1.04 -1.65
CA GLY A 195 17.94 1.21 -3.05
C GLY A 195 16.97 0.12 -3.53
N HIS A 196 16.31 -0.59 -2.62
CA HIS A 196 15.28 -1.58 -2.93
C HIS A 196 13.94 -0.89 -3.18
N PHE A 197 13.47 -0.94 -4.43
CA PHE A 197 12.19 -0.35 -4.83
C PHE A 197 11.33 -1.32 -5.66
N PRO A 198 10.00 -1.37 -5.43
CA PRO A 198 9.25 -0.71 -4.35
C PRO A 198 9.68 -1.19 -2.95
N ALA A 199 9.81 -0.28 -1.99
CA ALA A 199 10.37 -0.57 -0.66
C ALA A 199 9.37 -1.29 0.27
N ILE A 200 8.67 -2.32 -0.23
CA ILE A 200 7.61 -3.03 0.50
C ILE A 200 8.23 -4.06 1.43
N ASP A 201 8.04 -3.89 2.74
CA ASP A 201 8.35 -4.94 3.71
C ASP A 201 7.27 -6.02 3.67
N VAL A 202 7.53 -7.07 2.91
CA VAL A 202 6.62 -8.21 2.75
C VAL A 202 6.25 -8.84 4.09
N LEU A 203 7.20 -8.95 5.03
CA LEU A 203 6.99 -9.64 6.31
C LEU A 203 6.04 -8.88 7.23
N HIS A 204 6.06 -7.54 7.18
CA HIS A 204 5.14 -6.70 7.94
C HIS A 204 3.89 -6.29 7.14
N SER A 205 3.76 -6.71 5.89
CA SER A 205 2.57 -6.46 5.07
C SER A 205 1.65 -7.67 5.02
N VAL A 206 0.35 -7.43 4.86
CA VAL A 206 -0.67 -8.47 4.81
C VAL A 206 -1.79 -8.11 3.83
N SER A 207 -2.29 -9.11 3.10
CA SER A 207 -3.60 -9.05 2.44
C SER A 207 -4.45 -10.16 3.04
N ARG A 208 -5.64 -9.83 3.55
CA ARG A 208 -6.56 -10.82 4.17
C ARG A 208 -7.36 -11.62 3.14
N LEU A 209 -7.16 -11.38 1.85
CA LEU A 209 -7.81 -12.09 0.75
C LEU A 209 -6.88 -13.07 0.02
N ASP A 210 -5.70 -13.33 0.57
CA ASP A 210 -4.73 -14.26 -0.03
C ASP A 210 -5.32 -15.67 -0.22
N ALA A 211 -6.11 -16.13 0.75
CA ALA A 211 -6.77 -17.43 0.71
C ALA A 211 -7.84 -17.56 -0.39
N ASP A 212 -8.45 -16.43 -0.78
CA ASP A 212 -9.51 -16.40 -1.77
C ASP A 212 -8.97 -16.12 -3.19
N LEU A 213 -7.82 -15.43 -3.28
CA LEU A 213 -7.28 -14.94 -4.54
C LEU A 213 -6.16 -15.82 -5.12
N LEU A 214 -5.43 -16.57 -4.27
CA LEU A 214 -4.32 -17.41 -4.71
C LEU A 214 -4.73 -18.88 -4.75
N THR A 215 -4.27 -19.57 -5.80
CA THR A 215 -4.32 -21.04 -5.86
C THR A 215 -3.49 -21.65 -4.72
N PRO A 216 -3.77 -22.90 -4.30
CA PRO A 216 -2.97 -23.57 -3.27
C PRO A 216 -1.47 -23.55 -3.58
N ALA A 217 -1.08 -23.88 -4.81
CA ALA A 217 0.33 -23.88 -5.22
C ALA A 217 0.98 -22.48 -5.15
N ALA A 218 0.27 -21.43 -5.60
CA ALA A 218 0.77 -20.05 -5.51
C ALA A 218 0.93 -19.61 -4.05
N ARG A 219 0.00 -20.02 -3.18
CA ARG A 219 0.05 -19.74 -1.74
C ARG A 219 1.23 -20.43 -1.06
N ASP A 220 1.48 -21.70 -1.39
CA ASP A 220 2.62 -22.45 -0.86
C ASP A 220 3.95 -21.80 -1.27
N ASN A 221 4.06 -21.36 -2.52
CA ASN A 221 5.23 -20.60 -2.99
C ASN A 221 5.39 -19.26 -2.26
N ALA A 222 4.29 -18.50 -2.08
CA ALA A 222 4.32 -17.24 -1.34
C ALA A 222 4.76 -17.45 0.12
N GLN A 223 4.26 -18.49 0.78
CA GLN A 223 4.66 -18.87 2.14
C GLN A 223 6.15 -19.26 2.18
N ARG A 224 6.62 -20.07 1.23
CA ARG A 224 8.03 -20.46 1.14
C ARG A 224 8.95 -19.24 1.00
N LEU A 225 8.62 -18.29 0.12
CA LEU A 225 9.41 -17.06 -0.01
C LEU A 225 9.41 -16.25 1.29
N ARG A 226 8.25 -16.11 1.96
CA ARG A 226 8.15 -15.45 3.27
C ARG A 226 9.01 -16.13 4.33
N SER A 227 9.04 -17.47 4.36
CA SER A 227 9.91 -18.22 5.29
C SER A 227 11.39 -17.92 5.04
N LEU A 228 11.83 -17.87 3.78
CA LEU A 228 13.22 -17.53 3.43
C LEU A 228 13.57 -16.09 3.83
N LEU A 229 12.69 -15.13 3.55
CA LEU A 229 12.85 -13.75 4.00
C LEU A 229 12.96 -13.65 5.54
N ALA A 230 12.12 -14.38 6.27
CA ALA A 230 12.11 -14.35 7.73
C ALA A 230 13.37 -14.96 8.34
N VAL A 231 13.86 -16.07 7.78
CA VAL A 231 15.11 -16.70 8.24
C VAL A 231 16.30 -15.80 7.95
N HIS A 232 16.38 -15.24 6.74
CA HIS A 232 17.43 -14.28 6.38
C HIS A 232 17.42 -13.08 7.33
N ARG A 233 16.27 -12.43 7.52
CA ARG A 233 16.15 -11.25 8.40
C ARG A 233 16.64 -11.50 9.82
N ARG A 234 16.30 -12.66 10.40
CA ARG A 234 16.70 -13.02 11.78
C ARG A 234 18.20 -13.26 11.93
N GLN A 235 18.92 -13.58 10.86
CA GLN A 235 20.30 -14.07 10.93
C GLN A 235 21.29 -13.30 10.04
N HIS A 236 20.84 -12.29 9.27
CA HIS A 236 21.69 -11.59 8.31
C HIS A 236 22.92 -10.95 8.96
N GLU A 237 22.80 -10.36 10.15
CA GLU A 237 23.93 -9.75 10.87
C GLU A 237 25.07 -10.75 11.14
N MET A 238 24.72 -12.00 11.47
CA MET A 238 25.69 -13.07 11.69
C MET A 238 26.40 -13.47 10.39
N VAL A 239 25.67 -13.42 9.26
CA VAL A 239 26.24 -13.66 7.93
C VAL A 239 27.18 -12.53 7.54
N ASP A 240 26.76 -11.27 7.72
CA ASP A 240 27.54 -10.08 7.38
C ASP A 240 28.84 -9.97 8.20
N MET A 241 28.81 -10.40 9.46
CA MET A 241 30.01 -10.51 10.31
C MET A 241 30.92 -11.71 9.99
N GLY A 242 30.54 -12.57 9.04
CA GLY A 242 31.29 -13.77 8.68
C GLY A 242 31.27 -14.88 9.74
N LEU A 243 30.31 -14.82 10.68
CA LEU A 243 30.19 -15.76 11.80
C LEU A 243 29.31 -16.97 11.46
N TYR A 244 28.61 -16.95 10.32
CA TYR A 244 27.77 -18.04 9.87
C TYR A 244 28.57 -19.15 9.17
N LYS A 245 28.33 -20.41 9.55
CA LYS A 245 28.90 -21.58 8.89
C LYS A 245 27.84 -22.30 8.07
N THR A 246 28.07 -22.43 6.76
CA THR A 246 27.21 -23.20 5.85
C THR A 246 26.98 -24.62 6.37
N GLY A 247 25.74 -25.11 6.24
CA GLY A 247 25.30 -26.42 6.72
C GLY A 247 24.80 -26.43 8.17
N SER A 248 24.96 -25.33 8.93
CA SER A 248 24.44 -25.22 10.30
C SER A 248 22.94 -24.92 10.34
N ASN A 249 22.40 -24.29 9.30
CA ASN A 249 20.96 -24.06 9.14
C ASN A 249 20.55 -24.21 7.66
N ALA A 250 19.96 -25.35 7.32
CA ALA A 250 19.53 -25.64 5.95
C ALA A 250 18.54 -24.60 5.37
N GLN A 251 17.71 -23.97 6.20
CA GLN A 251 16.80 -22.92 5.73
C GLN A 251 17.54 -21.61 5.42
N LEU A 252 18.53 -21.25 6.23
CA LEU A 252 19.36 -20.07 5.98
C LEU A 252 20.25 -20.30 4.76
N ASP A 253 20.84 -21.48 4.62
CA ASP A 253 21.59 -21.86 3.42
C ASP A 253 20.74 -21.68 2.16
N LEU A 254 19.51 -22.20 2.18
CA LEU A 254 18.57 -22.03 1.06
C LEU A 254 18.21 -20.55 0.82
N ALA A 255 18.03 -19.76 1.88
CA ALA A 255 17.73 -18.33 1.75
C ALA A 255 18.92 -17.57 1.10
N LEU A 256 20.15 -17.87 1.51
CA LEU A 256 21.38 -17.27 0.97
C LEU A 256 21.61 -17.68 -0.48
N THR A 257 21.47 -18.96 -0.82
CA THR A 257 21.61 -19.47 -2.20
C THR A 257 20.58 -18.84 -3.16
N ASN A 258 19.40 -18.46 -2.65
CA ASN A 258 18.34 -17.85 -3.45
C ASN A 258 18.29 -16.32 -3.34
N TRP A 259 19.15 -15.70 -2.53
CA TRP A 259 18.98 -14.30 -2.12
C TRP A 259 18.96 -13.31 -3.28
N GLU A 260 19.89 -13.43 -4.23
CA GLU A 260 19.94 -12.56 -5.41
C GLU A 260 18.66 -12.66 -6.25
N ARG A 261 18.13 -13.87 -6.44
CA ARG A 261 16.90 -14.07 -7.21
C ARG A 261 15.66 -13.59 -6.47
N ILE A 262 15.61 -13.79 -5.15
CA ILE A 262 14.52 -13.28 -4.29
C ILE A 262 14.51 -11.75 -4.30
N THR A 263 15.66 -11.12 -4.10
CA THR A 263 15.77 -9.65 -4.10
C THR A 263 15.48 -9.06 -5.48
N ALA A 264 15.93 -9.70 -6.57
CA ALA A 264 15.56 -9.31 -7.92
C ALA A 264 14.04 -9.42 -8.16
N PHE A 265 13.39 -10.49 -7.68
CA PHE A 265 11.95 -10.69 -7.79
C PHE A 265 11.13 -9.62 -7.03
N LEU A 266 11.62 -9.17 -5.88
CA LEU A 266 10.93 -8.17 -5.06
C LEU A 266 11.11 -6.74 -5.58
N ARG A 267 12.13 -6.48 -6.41
CA ARG A 267 12.38 -5.18 -7.02
C ARG A 267 11.65 -5.07 -8.35
N GLN A 268 11.16 -3.87 -8.64
CA GLN A 268 10.47 -3.57 -9.89
C GLN A 268 10.73 -2.13 -10.29
N GLY A 269 11.10 -1.93 -11.56
CA GLY A 269 11.24 -0.60 -12.13
C GLY A 269 9.91 0.16 -12.14
N HIS A 270 9.94 1.48 -11.96
CA HIS A 270 8.70 2.26 -11.91
C HIS A 270 7.88 2.19 -13.22
N THR A 271 8.51 2.05 -14.38
CA THR A 271 7.83 1.84 -15.67
C THR A 271 7.60 0.37 -16.01
N GLU A 272 8.16 -0.55 -15.22
CA GLU A 272 8.05 -1.98 -15.46
C GLU A 272 6.65 -2.48 -15.08
N HIS A 273 6.13 -3.39 -15.89
CA HIS A 273 4.85 -4.06 -15.67
C HIS A 273 5.07 -5.57 -15.69
N SER A 274 4.44 -6.27 -14.75
CA SER A 274 4.40 -7.73 -14.71
C SER A 274 2.94 -8.18 -14.64
N SER A 275 2.54 -9.07 -15.54
CA SER A 275 1.23 -9.72 -15.46
C SER A 275 1.18 -10.75 -14.33
N ALA A 276 -0.02 -11.18 -13.92
CA ALA A 276 -0.17 -12.21 -12.90
C ALA A 276 0.59 -13.50 -13.25
N SER A 277 0.52 -13.96 -14.50
CA SER A 277 1.24 -15.16 -14.95
C SER A 277 2.76 -14.98 -14.89
N GLN A 278 3.27 -13.85 -15.39
CA GLN A 278 4.72 -13.56 -15.33
C GLN A 278 5.21 -13.49 -13.89
N THR A 279 4.41 -12.89 -12.99
CA THR A 279 4.75 -12.79 -11.57
C THR A 279 4.84 -14.17 -10.91
N GLN A 280 3.91 -15.09 -11.23
CA GLN A 280 3.97 -16.45 -10.68
C GLN A 280 5.19 -17.23 -11.18
N THR A 281 5.49 -17.16 -12.49
CA THR A 281 6.71 -17.77 -13.05
C THR A 281 7.98 -17.18 -12.43
N ALA A 282 8.02 -15.86 -12.21
CA ALA A 282 9.16 -15.21 -11.56
C ALA A 282 9.32 -15.63 -10.10
N LEU A 283 8.22 -15.84 -9.36
CA LEU A 283 8.23 -16.37 -8.00
C LEU A 283 8.79 -17.80 -7.96
N GLU A 284 8.33 -18.67 -8.87
CA GLU A 284 8.85 -20.03 -9.00
C GLU A 284 10.35 -20.03 -9.30
N HIS A 285 10.81 -19.18 -10.21
CA HIS A 285 12.22 -19.03 -10.53
C HIS A 285 13.05 -18.52 -9.35
N ALA A 286 12.51 -17.59 -8.55
CA ALA A 286 13.15 -17.11 -7.32
C ALA A 286 13.29 -18.20 -6.24
N LEU A 287 12.40 -19.20 -6.26
CA LEU A 287 12.36 -20.32 -5.31
C LEU A 287 13.05 -21.59 -5.81
N ALA A 288 13.37 -21.67 -7.11
CA ALA A 288 14.07 -22.81 -7.69
C ALA A 288 15.39 -23.03 -6.94
N ALA A 289 15.70 -24.28 -6.59
CA ALA A 289 16.95 -24.60 -5.90
C ALA A 289 18.11 -24.08 -6.76
N GLY A 290 18.92 -23.16 -6.22
CA GLY A 290 20.19 -22.84 -6.87
C GLY A 290 21.04 -24.10 -6.80
N SER A 291 21.61 -24.55 -7.91
CA SER A 291 22.75 -25.44 -7.82
C SER A 291 23.81 -24.71 -6.98
N PRO A 292 24.31 -25.31 -5.88
CA PRO A 292 25.42 -24.70 -5.16
C PRO A 292 26.58 -24.54 -6.16
N ALA A 293 27.12 -23.33 -6.23
CA ALA A 293 28.33 -23.02 -6.97
C ALA A 293 29.54 -23.67 -6.30
#